data_AF-A0A811T5Z1-F1
#
_entry.id   AF-A0A811T5Z1-F1
#
_cell.length_a   1.000
_cell.length_b   1.000
_cell.length_c   1.000
_cell.angle_alpha   90.00
_cell.angle_beta   90.00
_cell.angle_gamma   90.00
#
_symmetry.space_group_name_H-M   'P 1'
#
loop_
_entity.id
_entity.type
_entity.pdbx_description
1 polymer ?
#
loop_
_entity_poly.entity_id
_entity_poly.type
_entity_poly.pdbx_seq_one_letter_code
_entity_poly.pdbx_strand_id
1 'polypeptide(L)'
;MFIGVEHGTTAIRFATKYDYFELSREEAAALDCETLFAHIEEKLHVKRDDIKMFALTYSMGDGINSITPIEKTTNRALITREGAGLHVGGGTRVFDLIQSSGLRAVVIPGVHRGSGCDERLDVYSHGTSPEKIGIAYHIYKKRNKRVYCV
;
A
#
# COMPACT_ATOMS: atom_id res chain seq x y z
N MET A 1 5.80 9.53 12.30
CA MET A 1 5.46 8.12 12.11
C MET A 1 5.38 7.79 10.63
N PHE A 2 5.68 6.55 10.23
CA PHE A 2 5.33 6.03 8.89
C PHE A 2 4.17 5.06 9.05
N ILE A 3 3.20 5.09 8.14
CA ILE A 3 2.04 4.19 8.18
C ILE A 3 2.03 3.36 6.89
N GLY A 4 2.02 2.03 7.04
CA GLY A 4 1.76 1.09 5.96
C GLY A 4 0.26 0.84 5.84
N VAL A 5 -0.23 0.75 4.61
CA VAL A 5 -1.63 0.43 4.30
C VAL A 5 -1.67 -0.71 3.30
N GLU A 6 -2.24 -1.84 3.69
CA GLU A 6 -2.35 -3.03 2.84
C GLU A 6 -3.79 -3.21 2.35
N HIS A 7 -4.00 -3.08 1.04
CA HIS A 7 -5.29 -3.36 0.42
C HIS A 7 -5.49 -4.85 0.18
N GLY A 8 -5.94 -5.56 1.21
CA GLY A 8 -6.40 -6.93 1.09
C GLY A 8 -7.74 -7.06 0.36
N THR A 9 -8.06 -8.29 -0.03
CA THR A 9 -9.33 -8.63 -0.69
C THR A 9 -10.53 -8.60 0.25
N THR A 10 -10.31 -8.80 1.55
CA THR A 10 -11.37 -8.88 2.57
C THR A 10 -11.32 -7.71 3.54
N ALA A 11 -10.12 -7.25 3.89
CA ALA A 11 -9.90 -6.16 4.83
C ALA A 11 -8.74 -5.28 4.38
N ILE A 12 -8.72 -4.06 4.89
CA ILE A 12 -7.65 -3.09 4.73
C ILE A 12 -6.89 -3.04 6.05
N ARG A 13 -5.59 -3.28 6.00
CA ARG A 13 -4.74 -3.27 7.20
C ARG A 13 -3.96 -1.98 7.26
N PHE A 14 -3.90 -1.39 8.44
CA PHE A 14 -3.06 -0.23 8.73
C PHE A 14 -2.05 -0.63 9.77
N ALA A 15 -0.79 -0.25 9.58
CA ALA A 15 0.27 -0.60 10.51
C ALA A 15 1.29 0.52 10.67
N THR A 16 1.80 0.66 11.88
CA THR A 16 3.06 1.35 12.17
C THR A 16 4.12 0.32 12.56
N LYS A 17 5.27 0.79 13.05
CA LYS A 17 6.25 -0.10 13.68
C LYS A 17 5.72 -0.75 14.97
N TYR A 18 4.77 -0.12 15.64
CA TYR A 18 4.40 -0.46 17.02
C TYR A 18 2.99 -1.04 17.15
N ASP A 19 2.12 -0.76 16.19
CA ASP A 19 0.70 -1.11 16.27
C ASP A 19 0.14 -1.42 14.88
N TYR A 20 -0.96 -2.15 14.84
CA TYR A 20 -1.71 -2.42 13.63
C TYR A 20 -3.20 -2.63 13.94
N PHE A 21 -4.04 -2.33 12.95
CA PHE A 21 -5.45 -2.71 13.00
C PHE A 21 -5.95 -3.08 11.61
N GLU A 22 -7.07 -3.79 11.56
CA GLU A 22 -7.77 -4.16 10.34
C GLU A 22 -9.15 -3.51 10.30
N LEU A 23 -9.56 -3.09 9.12
CA LEU A 23 -10.88 -2.57 8.83
C LEU A 23 -11.47 -3.36 7.67
N SER A 24 -12.68 -3.91 7.80
CA SER A 24 -13.33 -4.59 6.68
C SER A 24 -13.56 -3.59 5.53
N ARG A 25 -13.68 -4.10 4.30
CA ARG A 25 -13.90 -3.23 3.14
C ARG A 25 -15.26 -2.55 3.20
N GLU A 26 -16.25 -3.20 3.82
CA GLU A 26 -17.60 -2.70 4.09
C GLU A 26 -17.58 -1.56 5.09
N GLU A 27 -16.91 -1.73 6.23
CA GLU A 27 -16.74 -0.67 7.21
C GLU A 27 -16.01 0.52 6.60
N ALA A 28 -14.89 0.27 5.92
CA ALA A 28 -14.14 1.32 5.24
C ALA A 28 -14.98 2.08 4.21
N ALA A 29 -15.87 1.41 3.49
CA ALA A 29 -16.74 2.06 2.50
C ALA A 29 -17.85 2.91 3.12
N ALA A 30 -18.32 2.51 4.31
CA ALA A 30 -19.43 3.15 5.02
C ALA A 30 -19.02 4.42 5.79
N LEU A 31 -17.74 4.54 6.17
CA LEU A 31 -17.22 5.70 6.88
C LEU A 31 -16.98 6.90 5.95
N ASP A 32 -17.29 8.10 6.44
CA ASP A 32 -16.82 9.33 5.83
C ASP A 32 -15.32 9.54 6.08
N CYS A 33 -14.72 10.48 5.35
CA CYS A 33 -13.28 10.68 5.38
C CYS A 33 -12.75 11.09 6.77
N GLU A 34 -13.40 12.01 7.47
CA GLU A 34 -12.88 12.48 8.76
C GLU A 34 -13.06 11.41 9.85
N THR A 35 -14.19 10.70 9.86
CA THR A 35 -14.39 9.58 10.79
C THR A 35 -13.38 8.46 10.54
N LEU A 36 -13.10 8.12 9.28
CA LEU A 36 -12.10 7.12 8.93
C LEU A 36 -10.69 7.55 9.36
N PHE A 37 -10.34 8.82 9.18
CA PHE A 37 -9.04 9.33 9.63
C PHE A 37 -8.91 9.31 11.15
N ALA A 38 -9.95 9.77 11.87
CA ALA A 38 -9.99 9.72 13.33
C ALA A 38 -9.81 8.29 13.85
N HIS A 39 -10.39 7.30 13.15
CA HIS A 39 -10.20 5.89 13.45
C HIS A 39 -8.73 5.45 13.29
N ILE A 40 -8.04 5.90 12.23
CA ILE A 40 -6.61 5.63 12.02
C ILE A 40 -5.77 6.24 13.16
N GLU A 41 -6.07 7.49 13.56
CA GLU A 41 -5.37 8.18 14.65
C GLU A 41 -5.55 7.46 15.99
N GLU A 42 -6.79 7.09 16.32
CA GLU A 42 -7.13 6.37 17.55
C GLU A 42 -6.43 5.01 17.61
N LYS A 43 -6.59 4.19 16.57
CA LYS A 43 -6.12 2.80 16.55
C LYS A 43 -4.62 2.65 16.42
N LEU A 44 -3.93 3.62 15.80
CA LEU A 44 -2.47 3.60 15.69
C LEU A 44 -1.77 4.50 16.72
N HIS A 45 -2.55 5.13 17.61
CA HIS A 45 -2.04 6.05 18.63
C HIS A 45 -1.13 7.14 18.03
N VAL A 46 -1.56 7.73 16.91
CA VAL A 46 -0.79 8.71 16.12
C VAL A 46 -1.63 9.95 15.87
N LYS A 47 -1.01 11.13 15.89
CA LYS A 47 -1.65 12.38 15.48
C LYS A 47 -1.34 12.66 14.01
N ARG A 48 -2.28 13.28 13.29
CA ARG A 48 -2.15 13.65 11.88
C ARG A 48 -0.82 14.37 11.58
N ASP A 49 -0.45 15.35 12.40
CA ASP A 49 0.78 16.14 12.24
C ASP A 49 2.08 15.35 12.45
N ASP A 50 2.00 14.22 13.16
CA ASP A 50 3.15 13.34 13.37
C ASP A 50 3.37 12.38 12.18
N ILE A 51 2.41 12.26 11.26
CA ILE A 51 2.50 11.34 10.12
C ILE A 51 3.44 11.91 9.07
N LYS A 52 4.58 11.24 8.86
CA LYS A 52 5.59 11.62 7.88
C LYS A 52 5.20 11.20 6.47
N MET A 53 4.60 10.01 6.34
CA MET A 53 4.19 9.43 5.06
C MET A 53 3.32 8.18 5.24
N PHE A 54 2.40 7.98 4.30
CA PHE A 54 1.72 6.72 4.04
C PHE A 54 2.40 5.93 2.91
N ALA A 55 2.44 4.61 3.05
CA ALA A 55 2.85 3.70 1.98
C ALA A 55 1.74 2.67 1.75
N LEU A 56 1.08 2.75 0.60
CA LEU A 56 -0.08 1.91 0.25
C LEU A 56 0.38 0.79 -0.67
N THR A 57 0.16 -0.48 -0.33
CA THR A 57 0.38 -1.59 -1.25
C THR A 57 -0.88 -1.93 -2.03
N TYR A 58 -0.79 -1.84 -3.35
CA TYR A 58 -1.83 -2.19 -4.31
C TYR A 58 -1.51 -3.54 -4.97
N SER A 59 -1.42 -4.60 -4.18
CA SER A 59 -0.98 -5.93 -4.64
C SER A 59 -1.84 -6.50 -5.77
N MET A 60 -3.12 -6.13 -5.81
CA MET A 60 -4.06 -6.53 -6.86
C MET A 60 -4.02 -5.60 -8.08
N GLY A 61 -3.66 -4.32 -7.93
CA GLY A 61 -3.73 -3.34 -9.01
C GLY A 61 -2.66 -3.60 -10.08
N ASP A 62 -3.08 -4.04 -11.27
CA ASP A 62 -2.25 -4.30 -12.45
C ASP A 62 -2.09 -3.07 -13.37
N GLY A 63 -2.78 -1.98 -13.05
CA GLY A 63 -2.62 -0.67 -13.72
C GLY A 63 -1.42 0.16 -13.23
N ILE A 64 -0.73 -0.28 -12.16
CA ILE A 64 0.40 0.43 -11.56
C ILE A 64 1.64 -0.45 -11.66
N ASN A 65 2.70 0.04 -12.30
CA ASN A 65 3.91 -0.75 -12.57
C ASN A 65 5.17 -0.22 -11.85
N SER A 66 5.06 0.91 -11.16
CA SER A 66 6.17 1.52 -10.42
C SER A 66 5.69 2.20 -9.15
N ILE A 67 6.57 2.32 -8.16
CA ILE A 67 6.27 3.07 -6.93
C ILE A 67 6.01 4.53 -7.31
N THR A 68 4.77 4.97 -7.13
CA THR A 68 4.27 6.23 -7.67
C THR A 68 3.72 7.10 -6.54
N PRO A 69 4.01 8.41 -6.50
CA PRO A 69 3.33 9.32 -5.57
C PRO A 69 1.80 9.25 -5.73
N ILE A 70 1.05 9.32 -4.63
CA ILE A 70 -0.41 9.11 -4.66
C ILE A 70 -1.12 10.09 -5.60
N GLU A 71 -0.63 11.33 -5.70
CA GLU A 71 -1.16 12.39 -6.54
C GLU A 71 -0.92 12.15 -8.04
N LYS A 72 0.06 11.32 -8.39
CA LYS A 72 0.38 10.94 -9.78
C LYS A 72 -0.17 9.56 -10.16
N THR A 73 -0.80 8.87 -9.22
CA THR A 73 -1.28 7.50 -9.44
C THR A 73 -2.60 7.50 -10.19
N THR A 74 -2.53 7.21 -11.49
CA THR A 74 -3.68 6.98 -12.38
C THR A 74 -3.92 5.46 -12.55
N ASN A 75 -5.06 5.05 -13.12
CA ASN A 75 -5.38 3.62 -13.37
C ASN A 75 -5.33 2.71 -12.12
N ARG A 76 -6.04 3.12 -11.07
CA ARG A 76 -6.08 2.45 -9.75
C ARG A 76 -6.89 1.14 -9.73
N ALA A 77 -7.59 0.84 -10.82
CA ALA A 77 -8.50 -0.30 -10.93
C ALA A 77 -7.80 -1.51 -11.55
N LEU A 78 -8.39 -2.67 -11.31
CA LEU A 78 -8.04 -3.91 -11.99
C LEU A 78 -8.36 -3.81 -13.48
N ILE A 79 -7.38 -4.09 -14.34
CA ILE A 79 -7.53 -4.21 -15.79
C ILE A 79 -8.38 -5.45 -16.08
N THR A 80 -8.22 -6.54 -15.33
CA THR A 80 -9.06 -7.75 -15.42
C THR A 80 -9.98 -7.94 -14.22
N ARG A 81 -11.28 -8.10 -14.49
CA ARG A 81 -12.34 -8.23 -13.48
C ARG A 81 -12.57 -9.67 -12.97
N GLU A 82 -11.90 -10.65 -13.56
CA GLU A 82 -12.02 -12.06 -13.15
C GLU A 82 -11.13 -12.36 -11.94
N GLY A 83 -11.68 -12.98 -10.89
CA GLY A 83 -10.93 -13.39 -9.70
C GLY A 83 -10.66 -12.30 -8.65
N ALA A 84 -11.11 -11.08 -8.90
CA ALA A 84 -11.05 -10.00 -7.92
C ALA A 84 -12.06 -10.26 -6.79
N GLY A 85 -11.60 -10.22 -5.54
CA GLY A 85 -12.46 -10.33 -4.36
C GLY A 85 -13.60 -9.30 -4.33
N LEU A 86 -14.46 -9.43 -3.32
CA LEU A 86 -15.68 -8.64 -3.13
C LEU A 86 -15.44 -7.14 -3.38
N HIS A 87 -16.13 -6.58 -4.38
CA HIS A 87 -15.98 -5.19 -4.82
C HIS A 87 -16.73 -4.23 -3.90
N VAL A 88 -16.28 -4.15 -2.66
CA VAL A 88 -16.72 -3.10 -1.74
C VAL A 88 -15.74 -1.95 -1.83
N GLY A 89 -16.25 -0.73 -2.03
CA GLY A 89 -15.51 0.49 -2.36
C GLY A 89 -14.53 0.98 -1.28
N GLY A 90 -14.29 0.20 -0.23
CA GLY A 90 -13.43 0.56 0.90
C GLY A 90 -12.00 0.90 0.48
N GLY A 91 -11.40 0.11 -0.43
CA GLY A 91 -10.04 0.40 -0.92
C GLY A 91 -9.96 1.74 -1.65
N THR A 92 -10.97 2.06 -2.44
CA THR A 92 -11.08 3.36 -3.12
C THR A 92 -11.27 4.48 -2.10
N ARG A 93 -12.13 4.28 -1.08
CA ARG A 93 -12.34 5.26 0.00
C ARG A 93 -11.04 5.58 0.75
N VAL A 94 -10.27 4.57 1.13
CA VAL A 94 -9.00 4.74 1.84
C VAL A 94 -7.97 5.45 0.97
N PHE A 95 -7.91 5.13 -0.32
CA PHE A 95 -7.07 5.87 -1.25
C PHE A 95 -7.46 7.35 -1.32
N ASP A 96 -8.74 7.63 -1.56
CA ASP A 96 -9.24 8.99 -1.75
C ASP A 96 -9.04 9.82 -0.47
N LEU A 97 -9.25 9.22 0.71
CA LEU A 97 -8.93 9.81 2.00
C LEU A 97 -7.47 10.26 2.07
N ILE A 98 -6.54 9.34 1.82
CA ILE A 98 -5.11 9.62 1.97
C ILE A 98 -4.68 10.66 0.94
N GLN A 99 -5.20 10.58 -0.28
CA GLN A 99 -4.96 11.58 -1.32
C GLN A 99 -5.48 12.95 -0.92
N SER A 100 -6.72 13.05 -0.40
CA SER A 100 -7.32 14.32 0.01
C SER A 100 -6.70 14.90 1.27
N SER A 101 -6.04 14.09 2.11
CA SER A 101 -5.39 14.55 3.34
C SER A 101 -4.21 15.48 3.10
N GLY A 102 -3.64 15.49 1.88
CA GLY A 102 -2.42 16.25 1.55
C GLY A 102 -1.14 15.71 2.20
N LEU A 103 -1.22 14.64 2.99
CA LEU A 103 -0.05 13.99 3.57
C LEU A 103 0.74 13.25 2.48
N ARG A 104 2.07 13.21 2.65
CA ARG A 104 2.94 12.53 1.69
C ARG A 104 2.54 11.06 1.62
N ALA A 105 2.27 10.55 0.42
CA ALA A 105 1.95 9.14 0.25
C ALA A 105 2.50 8.58 -1.05
N VAL A 106 2.88 7.31 -0.99
CA VAL A 106 3.31 6.54 -2.17
C VAL A 106 2.44 5.31 -2.31
N VAL A 107 2.15 4.97 -3.56
CA VAL A 107 1.47 3.74 -3.95
C VAL A 107 2.51 2.79 -4.48
N ILE A 108 2.59 1.63 -3.85
CA ILE A 108 3.51 0.56 -4.18
C ILE A 108 2.71 -0.50 -4.97
N PRO A 109 3.06 -0.74 -6.23
CA PRO A 109 2.33 -1.68 -7.07
C PRO A 109 2.49 -3.12 -6.58
N GLY A 110 1.49 -3.93 -6.90
CA GLY A 110 1.68 -5.37 -6.99
C GLY A 110 2.75 -5.72 -8.02
N VAL A 111 3.40 -6.86 -7.84
CA VAL A 111 4.20 -7.48 -8.90
C VAL A 111 3.25 -8.44 -9.62
N HIS A 112 2.91 -8.04 -10.84
CA HIS A 112 2.10 -8.76 -11.81
C HIS A 112 2.94 -8.92 -13.09
N ARG A 113 2.44 -9.69 -14.06
CA ARG A 113 3.17 -9.96 -15.33
C ARG A 113 3.58 -8.70 -16.11
N GLY A 114 2.96 -7.55 -15.83
CA GLY A 114 3.28 -6.27 -16.45
C GLY A 114 4.30 -5.42 -15.66
N SER A 115 4.75 -5.87 -14.49
CA SER A 115 5.65 -5.09 -13.63
C SER A 115 7.12 -5.12 -14.07
N GLY A 116 7.46 -5.89 -15.13
CA GLY A 116 8.83 -5.97 -15.65
C GLY A 116 9.82 -6.60 -14.67
N CYS A 117 9.34 -7.51 -13.80
CA CYS A 117 10.20 -8.29 -12.93
C CYS A 117 10.98 -9.35 -13.72
N ASP A 118 12.01 -9.91 -13.11
CA ASP A 118 12.74 -11.04 -13.68
C ASP A 118 11.77 -12.20 -13.94
N GLU A 119 11.83 -12.82 -15.13
CA GLU A 119 10.89 -13.85 -15.59
C GLU A 119 10.75 -15.04 -14.61
N ARG A 120 11.79 -15.32 -13.81
CA ARG A 120 11.76 -16.37 -12.78
C ARG A 120 10.78 -16.05 -11.65
N LEU A 121 10.35 -14.80 -11.51
CA LEU A 121 9.40 -14.33 -10.52
C LEU A 121 7.97 -14.20 -11.07
N ASP A 122 7.76 -14.37 -12.38
CA ASP A 122 6.44 -14.31 -13.02
C ASP A 122 5.59 -15.59 -12.81
N VAL A 123 6.01 -16.46 -11.90
CA VAL A 123 5.34 -17.71 -11.52
C VAL A 123 4.38 -17.55 -10.32
N TYR A 124 4.40 -16.39 -9.66
CA TYR A 124 3.54 -16.13 -8.51
C TYR A 124 2.29 -15.35 -8.93
N SER A 125 1.14 -15.69 -8.32
CA SER A 125 -0.11 -14.95 -8.53
C SER A 125 -0.03 -13.51 -8.02
N HIS A 126 0.83 -13.26 -7.02
CA HIS A 126 1.06 -11.95 -6.41
C HIS A 126 2.53 -11.83 -5.98
N GLY A 127 3.29 -10.93 -6.60
CA GLY A 127 4.73 -10.84 -6.32
C GLY A 127 5.12 -9.82 -5.23
N THR A 128 4.22 -8.94 -4.77
CA THR A 128 4.56 -7.90 -3.78
C THR A 128 3.87 -8.12 -2.44
N SER A 129 4.67 -8.09 -1.36
CA SER A 129 4.22 -7.80 0.01
C SER A 129 5.24 -6.85 0.65
N PRO A 130 4.86 -6.08 1.70
CA PRO A 130 5.80 -5.20 2.41
C PRO A 130 7.07 -5.92 2.87
N GLU A 131 6.96 -7.18 3.31
CA GLU A 131 8.09 -7.99 3.77
C GLU A 131 9.04 -8.34 2.62
N LYS A 132 8.50 -8.71 1.45
CA LYS A 132 9.31 -9.01 0.25
C LYS A 132 10.13 -7.78 -0.17
N ILE A 133 9.50 -6.60 -0.21
CA ILE A 133 10.19 -5.34 -0.51
C ILE A 133 11.24 -5.02 0.57
N GLY A 134 10.87 -5.14 1.84
CA GLY A 134 11.76 -4.86 2.97
C GLY A 134 13.01 -5.73 2.95
N ILE A 135 12.86 -7.04 2.71
CA ILE A 135 13.96 -7.99 2.60
C ILE A 135 14.84 -7.66 1.37
N ALA A 136 14.23 -7.47 0.20
CA ALA A 136 14.96 -7.15 -1.03
C ALA A 136 15.77 -5.85 -0.87
N TYR A 137 15.16 -4.82 -0.29
CA TYR A 137 15.81 -3.54 -0.02
C TYR A 137 16.93 -3.65 1.01
N HIS A 138 16.74 -4.45 2.07
CA HIS A 138 17.78 -4.71 3.07
C HIS A 138 18.99 -5.41 2.46
N ILE A 139 18.78 -6.41 1.61
CA ILE A 139 19.84 -7.10 0.87
C ILE A 139 20.55 -6.13 -0.08
N TYR A 140 19.79 -5.34 -0.85
CA TYR A 140 20.34 -4.31 -1.74
C TYR A 140 21.23 -3.33 -0.97
N LYS A 141 20.76 -2.80 0.17
CA LYS A 141 21.56 -1.91 1.02
C LYS A 141 22.79 -2.59 1.60
N LYS A 142 22.69 -3.84 2.06
CA LYS A 142 23.85 -4.59 2.59
C LYS A 142 24.90 -4.88 1.54
N ARG A 143 24.51 -5.21 0.31
CA ARG A 143 25.45 -5.42 -0.80
C ARG A 143 26.11 -4.13 -1.25
N ASN A 144 25.37 -3.03 -1.31
CA ASN A 144 25.92 -1.71 -1.66
C ASN A 144 26.75 -1.06 -0.53
N LYS A 145 26.66 -1.54 0.71
CA LYS A 145 27.59 -1.15 1.80
C LYS A 145 29.02 -1.70 1.62
N ARG A 146 29.26 -2.65 0.71
CA ARG A 146 30.62 -3.17 0.42
C ARG A 146 31.35 -2.42 -0.71
N VAL A 147 30.80 -1.31 -1.23
CA VAL A 147 31.40 -0.55 -2.36
C VAL A 147 31.91 0.84 -1.94
N TYR A 148 31.95 1.15 -0.65
CA TYR A 148 32.66 2.34 -0.15
C TYR A 148 33.93 1.92 0.58
N CYS A 149 34.89 1.43 -0.22
CA CYS A 149 36.30 1.45 0.12
C CYS A 149 37.00 2.04 -1.12
N VAL A 150 36.93 3.37 -1.24
CA VAL A 150 37.88 4.22 -1.95
C VAL A 150 37.94 5.53 -1.19
#